data_AF-A0A151TZB8-F1
#
_entry.id   AF-A0A151TZB8-F1
#
_cell.length_a   1.000
_cell.length_b   1.000
_cell.length_c   1.000
_cell.angle_alpha   90.00
_cell.angle_beta   90.00
_cell.angle_gamma   90.00
#
_symmetry.space_group_name_H-M   'P 1'
#
loop_
_entity.id
_entity.type
_entity.pdbx_description
1 polymer ?
#
loop_
_entity_poly.entity_id
_entity_poly.type
_entity_poly.pdbx_seq_one_letter_code
_entity_poly.pdbx_strand_id
1 'polypeptide(L)' 'MSIAHDPVQYDRTKHIEIDRHFIKDNLDRDFVITTHVPTELQIVDIFTKGLPRGRFQDLVGKLGMIDIHLPT' A
#
# COMPACT_ATOMS: atom_id res chain seq x y z
N MET A 1 1.91 -33.20 -1.00
CA MET A 1 2.41 -32.39 -2.14
C MET A 1 3.00 -31.14 -1.53
N SER A 2 4.33 -31.06 -1.44
CA SER A 2 5.05 -29.98 -0.73
C SER A 2 5.29 -28.82 -1.67
N ILE A 3 5.00 -27.60 -1.22
CA ILE A 3 5.29 -26.33 -1.91
C ILE A 3 6.77 -26.24 -2.31
N ALA A 4 7.66 -26.93 -1.59
CA ALA A 4 9.09 -26.99 -1.87
C ALA A 4 9.48 -27.75 -3.15
N HIS A 5 8.57 -28.53 -3.76
CA HIS A 5 8.84 -29.32 -4.97
C HIS A 5 8.26 -28.71 -6.26
N ASP A 6 7.46 -27.65 -6.15
CA ASP A 6 7.05 -26.86 -7.31
C ASP A 6 7.95 -25.61 -7.37
N PRO A 7 8.89 -25.54 -8.33
CA PRO A 7 9.84 -24.42 -8.41
C PRO A 7 9.15 -23.06 -8.61
N VAL A 8 7.98 -23.03 -9.25
CA VAL A 8 7.22 -21.79 -9.46
C VAL A 8 6.57 -21.32 -8.16
N GLN A 9 6.05 -22.25 -7.35
CA GLN A 9 5.48 -21.92 -6.04
C GLN A 9 6.57 -21.58 -5.02
N TYR A 10 7.69 -22.30 -5.06
CA TYR A 10 8.85 -22.04 -4.21
C TYR A 10 9.40 -20.63 -4.44
N ASP A 11 9.66 -20.24 -5.69
CA ASP A 11 10.18 -18.91 -6.00
C ASP A 11 9.20 -17.79 -5.58
N ARG A 12 7.89 -17.96 -5.82
CA ARG A 12 6.86 -17.01 -5.36
C ARG A 12 6.84 -16.86 -3.83
N THR A 13 6.97 -17.98 -3.12
CA THR A 13 6.96 -17.98 -1.65
C THR A 13 8.24 -17.36 -1.10
N LYS A 14 9.38 -17.62 -1.77
CA LYS A 14 10.67 -17.05 -1.42
C LYS A 14 10.69 -15.53 -1.49
N HIS A 15 10.06 -14.91 -2.51
CA HIS A 15 9.95 -13.45 -2.57
C HIS A 15 9.20 -12.87 -1.37
N ILE A 16 8.05 -13.45 -1.01
CA ILE A 16 7.27 -13.03 0.16
C ILE A 16 8.09 -13.17 1.44
N GLU A 17 8.83 -14.27 1.57
CA GLU A 17 9.69 -14.52 2.73
C GLU A 17 10.81 -13.47 2.84
N ILE A 18 11.49 -13.16 1.73
CA ILE A 18 12.55 -12.15 1.68
C ILE A 18 12.01 -10.77 2.06
N ASP A 19 10.90 -10.35 1.44
CA ASP A 19 10.30 -9.03 1.70
C ASP A 19 9.87 -8.89 3.16
N ARG A 20 9.28 -9.95 3.72
CA ARG A 20 8.89 -9.99 5.13
C ARG A 20 10.08 -9.83 6.07
N HIS A 21 11.18 -10.55 5.82
CA HIS A 21 12.38 -10.45 6.65
C HIS A 21 13.00 -9.07 6.54
N PHE A 22 13.11 -8.52 5.33
CA PHE A 22 13.62 -7.17 5.12
C PHE A 22 12.78 -6.11 5.87
N ILE A 23 11.46 -6.13 5.74
CA ILE A 23 10.58 -5.18 6.45
C ILE A 23 10.72 -5.34 7.96
N LYS A 24 10.73 -6.57 8.48
CA LYS A 24 10.90 -6.84 9.92
C LYS A 24 12.22 -6.30 10.45
N ASP A 25 13.33 -6.55 9.76
CA ASP A 25 14.65 -6.07 10.20
C ASP A 25 14.73 -4.54 10.26
N ASN A 26 14.03 -3.84 9.36
CA ASN A 26 13.96 -2.38 9.39
C ASN A 26 13.07 -1.84 10.53
N LEU A 27 12.02 -2.59 10.90
CA LEU A 27 11.17 -2.26 12.05
C LEU A 27 11.92 -2.51 13.36
N ASP A 28 12.58 -3.66 13.51
CA ASP A 28 13.32 -4.04 14.73
C ASP A 28 14.53 -3.12 15.00
N ARG A 29 15.05 -2.47 13.95
CA ARG A 29 16.13 -1.45 14.04
C ARG A 29 15.60 -0.04 14.23
N ASP A 30 14.28 0.15 14.33
CA ASP A 30 13.60 1.45 14.35
C ASP A 30 13.94 2.35 13.14
N PHE A 31 14.44 1.77 12.03
CA PHE A 31 14.72 2.51 10.80
C PHE A 31 13.41 2.93 10.10
N VAL A 32 12.37 2.13 10.28
CA VAL A 32 11.00 2.44 9.84
C VAL A 32 10.08 2.39 11.05
N ILE A 33 9.25 3.43 11.21
CA ILE A 33 8.17 3.45 12.20
C ILE A 33 6.86 3.39 11.42
N THR A 34 5.96 2.50 11.82
CA THR A 34 4.64 2.38 11.20
C THR A 34 3.57 2.95 12.11
N THR A 35 2.65 3.72 11.52
CA THR A 35 1.47 4.25 12.20
C THR A 35 0.23 3.85 11.43
N HIS A 36 -0.82 3.45 12.16
CA HIS A 36 -2.09 3.12 11.53
C HIS A 36 -2.72 4.37 10.90
N VAL A 37 -3.12 4.24 9.64
CA VAL A 37 -3.91 5.24 8.92
C VAL A 37 -5.25 4.59 8.55
N PRO A 38 -6.40 5.13 9.00
CA PRO A 38 -7.70 4.65 8.56
C PRO A 38 -7.83 4.68 7.04
N THR A 39 -8.50 3.68 6.46
CA THR A 39 -8.75 3.57 5.02
C THR A 39 -9.32 4.88 4.43
N GLU A 40 -10.11 5.60 5.21
CA GLU A 40 -10.75 6.86 4.81
C GLU A 40 -9.73 7.98 4.51
N LEU A 41 -8.56 7.89 5.14
CA LEU A 41 -7.47 8.85 5.10
C LEU A 41 -6.28 8.37 4.26
N GLN A 42 -6.32 7.12 3.76
CA GLN A 42 -5.22 6.51 3.04
C GLN A 42 -5.16 7.00 1.58
N ILE A 43 -4.49 8.14 1.34
CA ILE A 43 -4.41 8.83 0.03
C ILE A 43 -3.82 7.92 -1.06
N VAL A 44 -2.92 6.99 -0.70
CA VAL A 44 -2.29 6.05 -1.65
C VAL A 44 -3.29 5.10 -2.33
N ASP A 45 -4.50 4.98 -1.81
CA ASP A 45 -5.57 4.18 -2.41
C ASP A 45 -5.96 4.70 -3.80
N ILE A 46 -5.74 5.99 -4.11
CA ILE A 46 -5.91 6.56 -5.45
C ILE A 46 -5.07 5.81 -6.50
N PHE A 47 -3.86 5.39 -6.14
CA PHE A 47 -2.91 4.78 -7.07
C PHE A 47 -3.00 3.26 -7.12
N THR A 48 -3.65 2.64 -6.14
CA THR A 48 -3.58 1.19 -5.91
C THR A 48 -4.93 0.49 -6.02
N LYS A 49 -6.04 1.24 -6.00
CA LYS A 49 -7.40 0.69 -5.97
C LYS A 49 -8.32 1.36 -6.99
N GLY A 50 -9.27 0.62 -7.52
CA GLY A 50 -10.43 1.17 -8.23
C GLY A 50 -11.46 1.68 -7.22
N LEU A 51 -11.48 2.98 -6.94
CA LEU A 51 -12.36 3.59 -5.94
C LEU A 51 -13.68 4.10 -6.56
N PRO A 52 -14.81 4.04 -5.81
CA PRO A 52 -16.02 4.75 -6.21
C PRO A 52 -15.77 6.26 -6.34
N ARG A 53 -16.45 6.92 -7.28
CA ARG A 53 -16.23 8.34 -7.60
C ARG A 53 -16.18 9.26 -6.37
N GLY A 54 -17.12 9.13 -5.42
CA GLY A 54 -17.14 9.97 -4.22
C GLY A 54 -15.87 9.81 -3.38
N ARG A 55 -15.46 8.57 -3.11
CA ARG A 55 -14.22 8.29 -2.36
C ARG A 55 -12.98 8.78 -3.11
N PHE A 56 -12.94 8.63 -4.43
CA PHE A 56 -11.86 9.15 -5.25
C PHE A 56 -11.77 10.68 -5.13
N GLN A 57 -12.91 11.39 -5.25
CA GLN A 57 -12.96 12.85 -5.12
C GLN A 57 -12.52 13.33 -3.72
N ASP A 58 -12.94 12.65 -2.65
CA ASP A 58 -12.51 12.96 -1.28
C ASP A 58 -10.98 12.89 -1.15
N LEU A 59 -10.36 11.83 -1.68
CA LEU A 59 -8.92 11.64 -1.60
C LEU A 59 -8.16 12.61 -2.53
N VAL A 60 -8.69 12.93 -3.71
CA VAL A 60 -8.12 13.93 -4.64
C VAL A 60 -8.09 15.31 -3.99
N GLY A 61 -9.13 15.68 -3.24
CA GLY A 61 -9.14 16.89 -2.42
C GLY A 61 -8.03 16.90 -1.37
N LYS A 62 -7.85 15.80 -0.65
CA LYS A 62 -6.75 15.67 0.33
C LYS A 62 -5.36 15.72 -0.30
N LEU A 63 -5.24 15.28 -1.55
CA LEU A 63 -4.00 15.34 -2.31
C LEU A 63 -3.68 16.77 -2.81
N GLY A 64 -4.58 17.73 -2.60
CA GLY A 64 -4.41 19.12 -3.04
C GLY A 64 -4.62 19.32 -4.54
N MET A 65 -5.29 18.37 -5.20
CA MET A 65 -5.54 18.40 -6.64
C MET A 65 -6.88 19.05 -7.02
N ILE A 66 -7.59 19.64 -6.05
CA ILE A 66 -8.80 20.44 -6.30
C ILE A 66 -8.38 21.91 -6.37
N ASP A 67 -8.65 22.55 -7.51
CA ASP A 67 -8.48 23.98 -7.68
C ASP A 67 -9.67 24.73 -7.06
N ILE A 68 -9.40 25.50 -6.00
CA ILE A 68 -10.40 26.30 -5.28
C ILE A 68 -10.75 27.61 -6.02
N HIS A 69 -10.04 27.94 -7.10
CA HIS A 69 -10.25 29.16 -7.89
C HIS A 69 -11.02 28.92 -9.19
N LEU A 70 -11.32 27.67 -9.53
CA LEU A 70 -12.19 27.35 -10.65
C LEU A 70 -13.66 27.61 -10.28
N PRO A 71 -14.44 28.33 -11.09
CA PRO A 71 -15.86 28.50 -10.86
C PRO A 71 -16.57 27.13 -10.95
N THR A 72 -17.42 26.87 -9.97
CA THR A 72 -18.20 25.63 -9.82
C THR A 72 -19.38 25.59 -10.78
#